data_AF-A0A441A3S4-F1
#
_entry.id   AF-A0A441A3S4-F1
#
_cell.length_a   1.000
_cell.length_b   1.000
_cell.length_c   1.000
_cell.angle_alpha   90.00
_cell.angle_beta   90.00
_cell.angle_gamma   90.00
#
_symmetry.space_group_name_H-M   'P 1'
#
loop_
_entity.id
_entity.type
_entity.pdbx_description
1 polymer ?
#
loop_
_entity_poly.entity_id
_entity_poly.type
_entity_poly.pdbx_seq_one_letter_code
_entity_poly.pdbx_strand_id
1 'polypeptide(L)' 'IRDCETIFSWVKGRPHWGKLHSLGRSEIEALYPRYRDFVSQRARFDPDGRFLNDYLRERFG' A
#
# COMPACT_ATOMS: atom_id res chain seq x y z
N ILE A 1 -14.02 10.21 -6.13
CA ILE A 1 -12.84 9.71 -5.38
C ILE A 1 -11.57 10.28 -6.00
N ARG A 2 -11.34 10.05 -7.30
CA ARG A 2 -10.13 10.52 -8.01
C ARG A 2 -9.90 12.04 -7.97
N ASP A 3 -10.96 12.84 -7.91
CA ASP A 3 -10.83 14.31 -7.96
C ASP A 3 -10.02 14.90 -6.80
N CYS A 4 -10.14 14.33 -5.60
CA CYS A 4 -9.37 14.80 -4.43
C CYS A 4 -7.98 14.12 -4.32
N GLU A 5 -7.80 12.94 -4.91
CA GLU A 5 -6.55 12.17 -4.79
C GLU A 5 -5.37 12.89 -5.45
N THR A 6 -5.61 13.68 -6.49
CA THR A 6 -4.57 14.55 -7.09
C THR A 6 -4.01 15.54 -6.06
N ILE A 7 -4.87 16.17 -5.26
CA ILE A 7 -4.46 17.10 -4.20
C ILE A 7 -3.67 16.34 -3.13
N PHE A 8 -4.18 15.17 -2.71
CA PHE A 8 -3.51 14.36 -1.69
C PHE A 8 -2.13 13.88 -2.15
N SER A 9 -1.98 13.48 -3.40
CA SER A 9 -0.70 13.07 -3.99
C SER A 9 0.32 14.22 -3.97
N TRP A 10 -0.11 15.44 -4.32
CA TRP A 10 0.77 16.62 -4.35
C TRP A 10 1.39 16.93 -2.99
N VAL A 11 0.60 16.75 -1.91
CA VAL A 11 1.08 16.93 -0.52
C VAL A 11 1.67 15.66 0.10
N LYS A 12 1.88 14.59 -0.69
CA LYS A 12 2.36 13.26 -0.23
C LYS A 12 1.49 12.68 0.89
N GLY A 13 0.19 12.92 0.81
CA GLY A 13 -0.81 12.38 1.72
C GLY A 13 -0.83 10.85 1.69
N ARG A 14 -1.00 10.26 2.86
CA ARG A 14 -1.10 8.80 3.04
C ARG A 14 -2.57 8.42 3.17
N PRO A 15 -3.11 7.55 2.30
CA PRO A 15 -4.49 7.16 2.39
C PRO A 15 -4.72 6.35 3.67
N HIS A 16 -5.93 6.46 4.22
CA HIS A 16 -6.35 5.58 5.30
C HIS A 16 -6.67 4.20 4.72
N TRP A 17 -6.00 3.14 5.20
CA TRP A 17 -6.15 1.78 4.68
C TRP A 17 -7.59 1.23 4.69
N GLY A 18 -8.39 1.62 5.68
CA GLY A 18 -9.81 1.25 5.78
C GLY A 18 -10.78 2.08 4.94
N LYS A 19 -10.29 2.93 4.02
CA LYS A 19 -11.12 3.77 3.14
C LYS A 19 -10.70 3.60 1.68
N LEU A 20 -11.59 3.98 0.77
CA LEU A 20 -11.33 3.88 -0.67
C LEU A 20 -10.18 4.79 -1.09
N HIS A 21 -9.25 4.23 -1.86
CA HIS A 21 -8.22 4.95 -2.59
C HIS A 21 -7.75 4.14 -3.81
N SER A 22 -7.16 4.81 -4.79
CA SER A 22 -6.67 4.17 -6.02
C SER A 22 -5.18 3.85 -6.02
N LEU A 23 -4.44 4.19 -4.97
CA LEU A 23 -2.98 3.98 -4.92
C LEU A 23 -2.61 2.48 -5.03
N GLY A 24 -1.69 2.17 -5.92
CA GLY A 24 -1.11 0.85 -6.13
C GLY A 24 0.24 0.71 -5.41
N ARG A 25 0.98 -0.35 -5.75
CA ARG A 25 2.26 -0.67 -5.10
C ARG A 25 3.28 0.46 -5.19
N SER A 26 3.53 0.97 -6.39
CA SER A 26 4.59 1.95 -6.62
C SER A 26 4.33 3.26 -5.87
N GLU A 27 3.08 3.72 -5.83
CA GLU A 27 2.71 4.90 -5.05
C GLU A 27 2.85 4.66 -3.55
N ILE A 28 2.42 3.49 -3.06
CA ILE A 28 2.56 3.14 -1.64
C ILE A 28 4.04 3.01 -1.26
N GLU A 29 4.89 2.37 -2.07
CA GLU A 29 6.33 2.25 -1.82
C GLU A 29 7.00 3.62 -1.72
N ALA A 30 6.64 4.57 -2.60
CA ALA A 30 7.16 5.93 -2.55
C ALA A 30 6.70 6.73 -1.31
N LEU A 31 5.49 6.48 -0.81
CA LEU A 31 4.92 7.20 0.34
C LEU A 31 5.41 6.67 1.71
N TYR A 32 5.84 5.41 1.76
CA TYR A 32 6.22 4.72 2.99
C TYR A 32 7.69 4.26 2.91
N PRO A 33 8.66 5.03 3.47
CA PRO A 33 10.10 4.71 3.37
C PRO A 33 10.50 3.33 3.88
N ARG A 34 9.73 2.75 4.80
CA ARG A 34 9.94 1.41 5.36
C ARG A 34 9.05 0.33 4.71
N TYR A 35 8.50 0.62 3.54
CA TYR A 35 7.65 -0.32 2.80
C TYR A 35 8.35 -1.66 2.57
N ARG A 36 9.61 -1.64 2.11
CA ARG A 36 10.39 -2.85 1.84
C ARG A 36 10.66 -3.68 3.11
N ASP A 37 10.93 -3.01 4.23
CA ASP A 37 11.07 -3.69 5.52
C ASP A 37 9.79 -4.45 5.87
N PHE A 38 8.64 -3.79 5.72
CA PHE A 38 7.34 -4.41 5.99
C PHE A 38 7.06 -5.60 5.08
N VAL A 39 7.28 -5.46 3.77
CA VAL A 39 7.10 -6.56 2.81
C VAL A 39 8.01 -7.75 3.17
N SER A 40 9.27 -7.47 3.53
CA SER A 40 10.22 -8.50 3.97
C SER A 40 9.77 -9.20 5.27
N GLN A 41 9.36 -8.44 6.28
CA GLN A 41 8.83 -9.02 7.53
C GLN A 41 7.57 -9.85 7.28
N ARG A 42 6.64 -9.34 6.46
CA ARG A 42 5.43 -10.10 6.08
C ARG A 42 5.82 -11.42 5.43
N ALA A 43 6.69 -11.41 4.41
CA ALA A 43 7.10 -12.63 3.71
C ALA A 43 7.79 -13.63 4.64
N ARG A 44 8.51 -13.17 5.65
CA ARG A 44 9.13 -14.03 6.68
C ARG A 44 8.10 -14.77 7.54
N PHE A 45 6.99 -14.12 7.90
CA PHE A 45 5.97 -14.68 8.81
C PHE A 45 4.76 -15.28 8.09
N ASP A 46 4.53 -14.92 6.83
CA ASP A 46 3.47 -15.44 5.97
C ASP A 46 4.04 -15.73 4.56
N PRO A 47 4.91 -16.75 4.43
CA PRO A 47 5.59 -17.08 3.18
C PRO A 47 4.62 -17.51 2.08
N ASP A 48 3.51 -18.15 2.44
CA ASP A 48 2.47 -18.60 1.52
C ASP A 48 1.45 -17.48 1.19
N GLY A 49 1.54 -16.32 1.86
CA GLY A 49 0.62 -15.21 1.63
C GLY A 49 -0.84 -15.51 1.99
N ARG A 50 -1.07 -16.30 3.05
CA ARG A 50 -2.42 -16.72 3.50
C ARG A 50 -3.25 -15.56 4.01
N PHE A 51 -2.61 -14.50 4.52
CA PHE A 51 -3.30 -13.32 5.03
C PHE A 51 -3.46 -12.19 3.99
N LEU A 52 -3.04 -12.43 2.74
CA LEU A 52 -3.21 -11.48 1.64
C LEU A 52 -4.48 -11.78 0.84
N ASN A 53 -5.49 -10.91 1.02
CA ASN A 53 -6.58 -10.79 0.05
C ASN A 53 -6.09 -10.08 -1.24
N ASP A 54 -6.94 -10.02 -2.26
CA ASP A 54 -6.57 -9.45 -3.57
C ASP A 54 -6.07 -8.00 -3.48
N TYR A 55 -6.74 -7.18 -2.66
CA TYR A 55 -6.36 -5.79 -2.43
C TYR A 55 -4.95 -5.66 -1.82
N LEU A 56 -4.63 -6.50 -0.84
CA LEU A 56 -3.32 -6.53 -0.19
C LEU A 56 -2.27 -7.20 -1.08
N ARG A 57 -2.65 -8.18 -1.91
CA ARG A 57 -1.74 -8.88 -2.83
C ARG A 57 -1.20 -7.94 -3.90
N GLU A 58 -2.06 -7.12 -4.48
CA GLU A 58 -1.66 -6.05 -5.41
C GLU A 58 -0.59 -5.13 -4.78
N ARG A 59 -0.75 -4.80 -3.49
CA ARG A 59 0.04 -3.78 -2.79
C ARG A 59 1.27 -4.31 -2.05
N PHE A 60 1.27 -5.55 -1.56
CA PHE A 60 2.32 -6.13 -0.71
C PHE A 60 2.83 -7.52 -1.14
N GLY A 61 2.15 -8.14 -2.12
CA GLY A 61 2.50 -9.44 -2.69
C GLY A 61 3.82 -9.50 -3.44
#